data_AF-A0A537GVS1-F1
#
_entry.id   AF-A0A537GVS1-F1
#
_cell.length_a   1.000
_cell.length_b   1.000
_cell.length_c   1.000
_cell.angle_alpha   90.00
_cell.angle_beta   90.00
_cell.angle_gamma   90.00
#
_symmetry.space_group_name_H-M   'P 1'
#
loop_
_entity.id
_entity.type
_entity.pdbx_description
1 polymer ?
#
loop_
_entity_poly.entity_id
_entity_poly.type
_entity_poly.pdbx_seq_one_letter_code
_entity_poly.pdbx_strand_id
1 'polypeptide(L)'
;MKLVKPASNFALGKIQTADRKLRFWGLRGGLLLLLAAPTGLGIGLLDSGTGFTVGVVLASSGFMVVMIGVGYWLDAGNIRKGLEGERSVAWELSGLSDEYLLLNDVMLPGARGNIDHVLVGPTGVFVFETKNYSGKYVCYGDRWFLQGRRQKYDVKSVSVQAKNNADTLGELLHTSGFTVQVNPVIVFTHPGSTTMATPPPQSQS
;
A
#
# COMPACT_ATOMS: atom_id res chain seq x y z
N MET A 1 26.79 2.21 14.77
CA MET A 1 26.14 3.41 14.19
C MET A 1 24.83 2.96 13.56
N LYS A 2 23.69 3.29 14.19
CA LYS A 2 22.37 2.88 13.71
C LYS A 2 21.94 3.82 12.60
N LEU A 3 22.08 3.39 11.34
CA LEU A 3 21.63 4.20 10.20
C LEU A 3 20.12 3.98 10.00
N VAL A 4 19.31 4.59 10.87
CA VAL A 4 17.86 4.58 10.72
C VAL A 4 17.50 5.56 9.60
N LYS A 5 17.41 5.05 8.37
CA LYS A 5 16.76 5.80 7.29
C LYS A 5 15.26 5.94 7.67
N PRO A 6 14.70 7.15 7.72
CA PRO A 6 13.29 7.34 8.07
C PRO A 6 12.36 6.66 7.05
N ALA A 7 11.12 6.39 7.48
CA ALA A 7 10.07 5.75 6.68
C ALA A 7 10.00 6.28 5.24
N SER A 8 9.64 5.40 4.30
CA SER A 8 9.89 5.57 2.87
C SER A 8 9.54 6.97 2.34
N ASN A 9 10.56 7.71 1.91
CA ASN A 9 10.40 9.01 1.21
C ASN A 9 9.47 8.84 -0.01
N PHE A 10 9.47 7.65 -0.59
CA PHE A 10 8.61 7.25 -1.69
C PHE A 10 7.11 7.29 -1.34
N ALA A 11 6.69 6.67 -0.22
CA ALA A 11 5.28 6.65 0.15
C ALA A 11 4.80 8.02 0.66
N LEU A 12 5.65 8.77 1.36
CA LEU A 12 5.39 10.18 1.70
C LEU A 12 5.15 11.04 0.45
N GLY A 13 5.97 10.88 -0.59
CA GLY A 13 5.78 11.54 -1.88
C GLY A 13 4.46 11.15 -2.56
N LYS A 14 4.05 9.88 -2.46
CA LYS A 14 2.74 9.42 -2.97
C LYS A 14 1.57 10.06 -2.23
N ILE A 15 1.62 10.14 -0.90
CA ILE A 15 0.56 10.79 -0.10
C ILE A 15 0.45 12.28 -0.47
N GLN A 16 1.57 13.00 -0.50
CA GLN A 16 1.57 14.41 -0.90
C GLN A 16 1.01 14.63 -2.30
N THR A 17 1.32 13.72 -3.23
CA THR A 17 0.80 13.78 -4.60
C THR A 17 -0.71 13.47 -4.63
N ALA A 18 -1.17 12.48 -3.86
CA ALA A 18 -2.58 12.15 -3.73
C ALA A 18 -3.38 13.30 -3.10
N ASP A 19 -2.87 13.93 -2.04
CA ASP A 19 -3.49 15.10 -1.40
C ASP A 19 -3.60 16.29 -2.36
N ARG A 20 -2.54 16.55 -3.15
CA ARG A 20 -2.56 17.60 -4.17
C ARG A 20 -3.63 17.31 -5.23
N LYS A 21 -3.72 16.07 -5.71
CA LYS A 21 -4.74 15.67 -6.69
C LYS A 21 -6.15 15.72 -6.11
N LEU A 22 -6.34 15.24 -4.88
CA LEU A 22 -7.61 15.31 -4.16
C LEU A 22 -8.11 16.75 -4.07
N ARG A 23 -7.27 17.69 -3.63
CA ARG A 23 -7.62 19.11 -3.55
C ARG A 23 -7.95 19.68 -4.92
N PHE A 24 -7.13 19.37 -5.92
CA PHE A 24 -7.32 19.86 -7.29
C PHE A 24 -8.63 19.40 -7.91
N TRP A 25 -8.94 18.10 -7.86
CA TRP A 25 -10.17 17.54 -8.41
C TRP A 25 -11.39 17.89 -7.56
N GLY A 26 -11.28 17.80 -6.23
CA GLY A 26 -12.35 18.14 -5.30
C GLY A 26 -12.83 19.58 -5.43
N LEU A 27 -11.91 20.55 -5.50
CA LEU A 27 -12.28 21.97 -5.67
C LEU A 27 -12.99 22.23 -7.01
N ARG A 28 -12.54 21.61 -8.09
CA ARG A 28 -13.12 21.78 -9.43
C ARG A 28 -14.48 21.10 -9.56
N GLY A 29 -14.62 19.90 -9.01
CA GLY A 29 -15.90 19.18 -8.95
C GLY A 29 -16.91 19.94 -8.10
N GLY A 30 -16.49 20.44 -6.93
CA GLY A 30 -17.31 21.29 -6.08
C GLY A 30 -17.76 22.57 -6.78
N LEU A 31 -16.87 23.27 -7.49
CA LEU A 31 -17.22 24.46 -8.26
C LEU A 31 -18.25 24.17 -9.35
N LEU A 32 -18.09 23.08 -10.11
CA LEU A 32 -19.06 22.67 -11.14
C LEU A 32 -20.44 22.38 -10.54
N LEU A 33 -20.49 21.70 -9.39
CA LEU A 33 -21.74 21.44 -8.67
C LEU A 33 -22.40 22.73 -8.18
N LEU A 34 -21.63 23.67 -7.64
CA LEU A 34 -22.14 24.96 -7.16
C LEU A 34 -22.71 25.80 -8.31
N LEU A 35 -22.10 25.74 -9.49
CA LEU A 35 -22.57 26.47 -10.68
C LEU A 35 -23.73 25.79 -11.40
N ALA A 36 -23.97 24.49 -11.19
CA ALA A 36 -24.98 23.74 -11.91
C ALA A 36 -26.40 24.32 -11.73
N ALA A 37 -26.81 24.57 -10.49
CA ALA A 37 -28.15 25.09 -10.20
C ALA A 37 -28.35 26.55 -10.63
N PRO A 38 -27.45 27.51 -10.30
CA PRO A 38 -27.58 28.89 -10.78
C PRO A 38 -27.57 29.00 -12.30
N THR A 39 -26.71 28.24 -12.98
CA THR A 39 -26.61 28.27 -14.45
C THR A 39 -27.85 27.67 -15.09
N GLY A 40 -28.32 26.52 -14.57
CA GLY A 40 -29.53 25.87 -15.07
C GLY A 40 -30.78 26.72 -14.86
N LEU A 41 -30.93 27.37 -13.70
CA LEU A 41 -32.03 28.29 -13.41
C LEU A 41 -31.97 29.54 -14.29
N GLY A 42 -30.78 30.15 -14.44
CA GLY A 42 -30.62 31.36 -15.25
C GLY A 42 -30.98 31.15 -16.72
N ILE A 43 -30.52 30.05 -17.32
CA ILE A 43 -30.90 29.68 -18.70
C ILE A 43 -32.36 29.25 -18.75
N GLY A 44 -32.85 28.56 -17.71
CA GLY A 44 -34.22 28.07 -17.64
C GLY A 44 -35.29 29.17 -17.65
N LEU A 45 -34.95 30.40 -17.24
CA LEU A 45 -35.81 31.56 -17.37
C LEU A 45 -36.00 32.02 -18.83
N LEU A 46 -35.08 31.65 -19.73
CA LEU A 46 -35.15 31.95 -21.16
C LEU A 46 -35.72 30.78 -21.96
N ASP A 47 -35.19 29.58 -21.69
CA ASP A 47 -35.66 28.32 -22.26
C ASP A 47 -35.54 27.21 -21.22
N SER A 48 -36.69 26.74 -20.74
CA SER A 48 -36.76 25.77 -19.64
C SER A 48 -36.11 24.42 -20.00
N GLY A 49 -36.20 23.99 -21.26
CA GLY A 49 -35.63 22.72 -21.72
C GLY A 49 -34.10 22.75 -21.70
N THR A 50 -33.51 23.82 -22.23
CA THR A 50 -32.06 24.04 -22.26
C THR A 50 -31.51 24.26 -20.86
N GLY A 51 -32.19 25.07 -20.04
CA GLY A 51 -31.77 25.32 -18.66
C GLY A 51 -31.70 24.05 -17.82
N PHE A 52 -32.73 23.20 -17.90
CA PHE A 52 -32.72 21.90 -17.24
C PHE A 52 -31.56 21.01 -17.74
N THR A 53 -31.39 20.91 -19.06
CA THR A 53 -30.32 20.10 -19.67
C THR A 53 -28.93 20.56 -19.22
N VAL A 54 -28.65 21.86 -19.27
CA VAL A 54 -27.35 22.42 -18.86
C VAL A 54 -27.10 22.18 -17.37
N GLY A 55 -28.11 22.39 -16.52
CA GLY A 55 -28.01 22.13 -15.08
C GLY A 55 -27.65 20.67 -14.78
N VAL A 56 -28.31 19.72 -15.44
CA VAL A 56 -28.05 18.27 -15.26
C VAL A 56 -26.64 17.89 -15.76
N VAL A 57 -26.20 18.41 -16.91
CA VAL A 57 -24.86 18.12 -17.45
C VAL A 57 -23.77 18.66 -16.53
N LEU A 58 -23.90 19.87 -16.01
CA LEU A 58 -22.94 20.44 -15.06
C LEU A 58 -22.93 19.67 -13.74
N ALA A 59 -24.11 19.30 -13.22
CA ALA A 59 -24.21 18.54 -11.98
C ALA A 59 -23.57 17.15 -12.12
N SER A 60 -23.88 16.41 -13.18
CA SER A 60 -23.32 15.07 -13.44
C SER A 60 -21.80 15.13 -13.68
N SER A 61 -21.31 16.11 -14.43
CA SER A 61 -19.88 16.33 -14.65
C SER A 61 -19.15 16.68 -13.36
N GLY A 62 -19.73 17.58 -12.55
CA GLY A 62 -19.19 17.96 -11.24
C GLY A 62 -19.13 16.77 -10.29
N PHE A 63 -20.18 15.96 -10.24
CA PHE A 63 -20.22 14.73 -9.45
C PHE A 63 -19.13 13.73 -9.88
N MET A 64 -18.96 13.49 -11.18
CA MET A 64 -17.91 12.61 -11.70
C MET A 64 -16.51 13.10 -11.27
N VAL A 65 -16.27 14.40 -11.35
CA VAL A 65 -14.98 15.00 -10.94
C VAL A 65 -14.74 14.87 -9.44
N VAL A 66 -15.78 15.03 -8.60
CA VAL A 66 -15.68 14.76 -7.15
C VAL A 66 -15.33 13.30 -6.90
N MET A 67 -15.95 12.35 -7.62
CA MET A 67 -15.65 10.92 -7.47
C MET A 67 -14.20 10.56 -7.83
N ILE A 68 -13.61 11.22 -8.83
CA ILE A 68 -12.16 11.11 -9.11
C ILE A 68 -11.35 11.58 -7.90
N GLY A 69 -11.73 12.70 -7.29
CA GLY A 69 -11.14 13.17 -6.04
C GLY A 69 -11.21 12.14 -4.92
N VAL A 70 -12.41 11.58 -4.67
CA VAL A 70 -12.63 10.53 -3.66
C VAL A 70 -11.73 9.32 -3.89
N GLY A 71 -11.50 8.90 -5.14
CA GLY A 71 -10.55 7.83 -5.47
C GLY A 71 -9.15 8.11 -4.93
N TYR A 72 -8.61 9.31 -5.17
CA TYR A 72 -7.30 9.71 -4.63
C TYR A 72 -7.27 9.74 -3.10
N TRP A 73 -8.37 10.13 -2.45
CA TRP A 73 -8.47 10.13 -0.99
C TRP A 73 -8.40 8.71 -0.40
N LEU A 74 -9.13 7.75 -1.01
CA LEU A 74 -9.10 6.35 -0.59
C LEU A 74 -7.70 5.75 -0.75
N ASP A 75 -7.03 6.02 -1.87
CA ASP A 75 -5.66 5.57 -2.12
C ASP A 75 -4.67 6.14 -1.09
N ALA A 76 -4.76 7.44 -0.79
CA ALA A 76 -3.94 8.07 0.24
C ALA A 76 -4.14 7.42 1.62
N GLY A 77 -5.39 7.10 1.97
CA GLY A 77 -5.74 6.40 3.20
C GLY A 77 -5.09 5.01 3.28
N ASN A 78 -5.10 4.25 2.19
CA ASN A 78 -4.46 2.93 2.14
C ASN A 78 -2.93 3.02 2.25
N ILE A 79 -2.31 3.99 1.56
CA ILE A 79 -0.85 4.22 1.65
C ILE A 79 -0.45 4.60 3.08
N ARG A 80 -1.24 5.46 3.75
CA ARG A 80 -0.98 5.86 5.13
C ARG A 80 -1.03 4.67 6.09
N LYS A 81 -2.01 3.78 5.95
CA LYS A 81 -2.08 2.53 6.73
C LYS A 81 -0.85 1.65 6.51
N GLY A 82 -0.38 1.52 5.26
CA GLY A 82 0.86 0.80 4.95
C GLY A 82 2.06 1.38 5.70
N LEU A 83 2.25 2.69 5.60
CA LEU A 83 3.32 3.42 6.30
C LEU A 83 3.25 3.30 7.82
N GLU A 84 2.07 3.31 8.41
CA GLU A 84 1.89 3.09 9.84
C GLU A 84 2.40 1.70 10.26
N GLY A 85 2.13 0.68 9.44
CA GLY A 85 2.66 -0.66 9.64
C GLY A 85 4.19 -0.70 9.56
N GLU A 86 4.77 -0.18 8.49
CA GLU A 86 6.23 -0.12 8.30
C GLU A 86 6.92 0.63 9.46
N ARG A 87 6.34 1.75 9.91
CA ARG A 87 6.87 2.52 11.05
C ARG A 87 6.82 1.73 12.35
N SER A 88 5.75 0.98 12.58
CA SER A 88 5.63 0.13 13.76
C SER A 88 6.72 -0.94 13.78
N VAL A 89 6.97 -1.61 12.65
CA VAL A 89 8.04 -2.63 12.56
C VAL A 89 9.42 -2.00 12.72
N ALA A 90 9.68 -0.88 12.05
CA ALA A 90 10.95 -0.16 12.18
C ALA A 90 11.21 0.27 13.63
N TRP A 91 10.17 0.71 14.35
CA TRP A 91 10.27 1.08 15.77
C TRP A 91 10.70 -0.12 16.62
N GLU A 92 10.01 -1.26 16.51
CA GLU A 92 10.36 -2.48 17.24
C GLU A 92 11.78 -2.97 16.91
N LEU A 93 12.15 -3.01 15.62
CA LEU A 93 13.49 -3.43 15.20
C LEU A 93 14.58 -2.45 15.64
N SER A 94 14.26 -1.16 15.82
CA SER A 94 15.18 -0.17 16.35
C SER A 94 15.50 -0.36 17.84
N GLY A 95 14.74 -1.20 18.56
CA GLY A 95 15.02 -1.59 19.94
C GLY A 95 16.12 -2.64 20.11
N LEU A 96 16.57 -3.29 19.03
CA LEU A 96 17.63 -4.30 19.07
C LEU A 96 19.00 -3.70 19.43
N SER A 97 19.94 -4.53 19.88
CA SER A 97 21.29 -4.10 20.25
C SER A 97 22.05 -3.46 19.08
N ASP A 98 23.13 -2.72 19.38
CA ASP A 98 23.93 -2.01 18.38
C ASP A 98 24.74 -2.94 17.45
N GLU A 99 24.73 -4.25 17.72
CA GLU A 99 25.26 -5.29 16.80
C GLU A 99 24.38 -5.47 15.57
N TYR A 100 23.14 -4.96 15.60
CA TYR A 100 22.23 -5.00 14.47
C TYR A 100 22.22 -3.68 13.69
N LEU A 101 22.41 -3.80 12.39
CA LEU A 101 22.19 -2.73 11.42
C LEU A 101 20.81 -2.89 10.79
N LEU A 102 19.95 -1.89 11.00
CA LEU A 102 18.63 -1.79 10.37
C LEU A 102 18.68 -0.80 9.20
N LEU A 103 18.30 -1.25 8.01
CA LEU A 103 18.12 -0.43 6.82
C LEU A 103 16.64 -0.46 6.41
N ASN A 104 15.98 0.69 6.37
CA ASN A 104 14.59 0.79 5.94
C ASN A 104 14.51 1.30 4.50
N ASP A 105 13.44 0.93 3.79
CA ASP A 105 13.13 1.45 2.45
C ASP A 105 14.31 1.28 1.47
N VAL A 106 14.72 0.02 1.29
CA VAL A 106 15.88 -0.37 0.48
C VAL A 106 15.41 -0.65 -0.94
N MET A 107 15.84 0.18 -1.89
CA MET A 107 15.66 -0.05 -3.32
C MET A 107 16.89 -0.75 -3.88
N LEU A 108 16.74 -1.97 -4.39
CA LEU A 108 17.82 -2.70 -5.05
C LEU A 108 17.87 -2.38 -6.55
N PRO A 109 19.06 -2.41 -7.17
CA PRO A 109 19.19 -2.28 -8.62
C PRO A 109 18.35 -3.34 -9.35
N GLY A 110 17.53 -2.93 -10.32
CA GLY A 110 16.68 -3.84 -11.09
C GLY A 110 15.44 -4.38 -10.37
N ALA A 111 15.25 -4.07 -9.08
CA ALA A 111 14.05 -4.48 -8.36
C ALA A 111 12.82 -3.67 -8.79
N ARG A 112 11.65 -4.33 -8.79
CA ARG A 112 10.35 -3.69 -9.12
C ARG A 112 9.75 -2.89 -7.97
N GLY A 113 10.35 -2.96 -6.79
CA GLY A 113 9.86 -2.31 -5.58
C GLY A 113 10.91 -2.29 -4.48
N ASN A 114 10.58 -1.60 -3.39
CA ASN A 114 11.44 -1.48 -2.23
C ASN A 114 11.26 -2.69 -1.30
N ILE A 115 12.32 -3.02 -0.58
CA ILE A 115 12.28 -3.88 0.59
C ILE A 115 11.99 -2.99 1.79
N ASP A 116 10.95 -3.31 2.57
CA ASP A 116 10.49 -2.45 3.68
C ASP A 116 11.60 -2.31 4.74
N HIS A 117 12.17 -3.43 5.18
CA HIS A 117 13.28 -3.45 6.13
C HIS A 117 14.28 -4.56 5.81
N VAL A 118 15.58 -4.24 5.93
CA VAL A 118 16.69 -5.18 5.93
C VAL A 118 17.38 -5.08 7.29
N LEU A 119 17.49 -6.20 7.99
CA LEU A 119 18.21 -6.29 9.26
C LEU A 119 19.43 -7.17 9.07
N VAL A 120 20.60 -6.65 9.40
CA VAL A 120 21.88 -7.36 9.34
C VAL A 120 22.44 -7.44 10.75
N GLY A 121 22.81 -8.63 11.22
CA GLY A 121 23.43 -8.79 12.52
C GLY A 121 24.11 -10.15 12.68
N PRO A 122 24.56 -10.48 13.91
CA PRO A 122 25.30 -11.70 14.20
C PRO A 122 24.54 -12.98 13.84
N THR A 123 23.20 -12.91 13.87
CA THR A 123 22.30 -14.05 13.57
C THR A 123 21.96 -14.20 12.08
N GLY A 124 22.50 -13.34 11.22
CA GLY A 124 22.28 -13.38 9.77
C GLY A 124 21.63 -12.13 9.20
N VAL A 125 21.18 -12.25 7.94
CA VAL A 125 20.49 -11.18 7.20
C VAL A 125 19.02 -11.52 7.07
N PHE A 126 18.14 -10.56 7.35
CA PHE A 126 16.69 -10.70 7.29
C PHE A 126 16.09 -9.60 6.42
N VAL A 127 15.10 -9.95 5.61
CA VAL A 127 14.26 -8.99 4.90
C VAL A 127 12.84 -9.09 5.42
N PHE A 128 12.25 -7.96 5.77
CA PHE A 128 10.90 -7.90 6.31
C PHE A 128 9.96 -7.34 5.24
N GLU A 129 8.85 -8.04 5.02
CA GLU A 129 7.70 -7.57 4.26
C GLU A 129 6.56 -7.27 5.25
N THR A 130 6.14 -6.01 5.32
CA THR A 130 5.19 -5.53 6.32
C THR A 130 3.81 -5.33 5.71
N LYS A 131 2.80 -6.02 6.25
CA LYS A 131 1.40 -5.89 5.82
C LYS A 131 0.52 -5.40 6.96
N ASN A 132 -0.01 -4.19 6.84
CA ASN A 132 -1.04 -3.67 7.75
C ASN A 132 -2.46 -4.08 7.31
N TYR A 133 -2.68 -5.39 7.16
CA TYR A 133 -3.94 -5.94 6.67
C TYR A 133 -4.83 -6.39 7.84
N SER A 134 -6.09 -5.97 7.85
CA SER A 134 -7.10 -6.49 8.77
C SER A 134 -7.73 -7.77 8.25
N GLY A 135 -8.12 -8.68 9.15
CA GLY A 135 -8.86 -9.89 8.80
C GLY A 135 -8.03 -11.16 8.88
N LYS A 136 -8.66 -12.28 8.53
CA LYS A 136 -8.08 -13.60 8.64
C LYS A 136 -7.47 -14.04 7.32
N TYR A 137 -6.15 -14.17 7.29
CA TYR A 137 -5.38 -14.63 6.14
C TYR A 137 -4.96 -16.09 6.34
N VAL A 138 -5.18 -16.91 5.32
CA VAL A 138 -4.78 -18.31 5.31
C VAL A 138 -3.85 -18.52 4.15
N CYS A 139 -2.71 -19.16 4.37
CA CYS A 139 -1.81 -19.56 3.30
C CYS A 139 -1.67 -21.07 3.20
N TYR A 140 -1.55 -21.55 1.95
CA TYR A 140 -1.22 -22.92 1.59
C TYR A 140 0.02 -22.87 0.72
N GLY A 141 1.19 -23.07 1.34
CA GLY A 141 2.47 -22.71 0.73
C GLY A 141 2.49 -21.23 0.36
N ASP A 142 2.65 -20.94 -0.93
CA ASP A 142 2.72 -19.57 -1.45
C ASP A 142 1.37 -19.00 -1.93
N ARG A 143 0.27 -19.74 -1.82
CA ARG A 143 -1.06 -19.22 -2.17
C ARG A 143 -1.74 -18.65 -0.93
N TRP A 144 -2.20 -17.41 -1.04
CA TRP A 144 -2.79 -16.66 0.07
C TRP A 144 -4.28 -16.42 -0.18
N PHE A 145 -5.06 -16.50 0.90
CA PHE A 145 -6.50 -16.30 0.85
C PHE A 145 -6.94 -15.38 1.99
N LEU A 146 -7.82 -14.41 1.68
CA LEU A 146 -8.59 -13.70 2.69
C LEU A 146 -9.84 -14.51 3.01
N GLN A 147 -9.97 -14.93 4.27
CA GLN A 147 -11.12 -15.68 4.75
C GLN A 147 -12.27 -14.72 5.08
N GLY A 148 -13.28 -14.67 4.21
CA GLY A 148 -14.57 -14.05 4.48
C GLY A 148 -15.50 -14.97 5.28
N ARG A 149 -16.70 -14.46 5.61
CA ARG A 149 -17.70 -15.21 6.39
C ARG A 149 -18.20 -16.48 5.69
N ARG A 150 -18.28 -16.49 4.36
CA ARG A 150 -18.80 -17.61 3.56
C ARG A 150 -17.87 -18.06 2.42
N GLN A 151 -16.85 -17.28 2.08
CA GLN A 151 -16.00 -17.51 0.92
C GLN A 151 -14.54 -17.12 1.22
N LYS A 152 -13.60 -17.78 0.53
CA LYS A 152 -12.19 -17.42 0.49
C LYS A 152 -11.91 -16.64 -0.80
N TYR A 153 -11.20 -15.53 -0.68
CA TYR A 153 -10.77 -14.71 -1.83
C TYR A 153 -9.28 -14.91 -2.03
N ASP A 154 -8.88 -15.30 -3.24
CA ASP A 154 -7.46 -15.34 -3.61
C ASP A 154 -6.88 -13.92 -3.52
N VAL A 155 -5.72 -13.81 -2.90
CA VAL A 155 -5.00 -12.55 -2.77
C VAL A 155 -3.56 -12.74 -3.20
N LYS A 156 -2.95 -11.64 -3.68
CA LYS A 156 -1.54 -11.62 -4.06
C LYS A 156 -0.67 -12.25 -2.97
N SER A 157 0.20 -13.17 -3.38
CA SER A 157 1.08 -13.88 -2.47
C SER A 157 2.06 -12.93 -1.77
N VAL A 158 1.96 -12.88 -0.44
CA VAL A 158 2.87 -12.10 0.40
C VAL A 158 4.21 -12.82 0.55
N SER A 159 4.18 -14.15 0.62
CA SER A 159 5.39 -14.96 0.76
C SER A 159 6.25 -14.98 -0.49
N VAL A 160 5.66 -15.00 -1.70
CA VAL A 160 6.43 -14.84 -2.94
C VAL A 160 7.12 -13.49 -2.98
N GLN A 161 6.44 -12.41 -2.54
CA GLN A 161 7.05 -11.09 -2.50
C GLN A 161 8.26 -11.06 -1.55
N ALA A 162 8.09 -11.57 -0.33
CA ALA A 162 9.17 -11.62 0.66
C ALA A 162 10.36 -12.49 0.19
N LYS A 163 10.09 -13.66 -0.40
CA LYS A 163 11.11 -14.56 -0.97
C LYS A 163 11.87 -13.89 -2.11
N ASN A 164 11.16 -13.30 -3.07
CA ASN A 164 11.82 -12.60 -4.19
C ASN A 164 12.70 -11.45 -3.70
N ASN A 165 12.27 -10.71 -2.67
CA ASN A 165 13.10 -9.66 -2.06
C ASN A 165 14.36 -10.24 -1.40
N ALA A 166 14.24 -11.38 -0.72
CA ALA A 166 15.37 -12.09 -0.11
C ALA A 166 16.35 -12.60 -1.17
N ASP A 167 15.84 -13.24 -2.22
CA ASP A 167 16.62 -13.79 -3.32
C ASP A 167 17.37 -12.69 -4.07
N THR A 168 16.68 -11.58 -4.39
CA THR A 168 17.30 -10.42 -5.07
C THR A 168 18.43 -9.81 -4.23
N LEU A 169 18.23 -9.67 -2.90
CA LEU A 169 19.27 -9.19 -2.01
C LEU A 169 20.43 -10.19 -1.89
N GLY A 170 20.11 -11.48 -1.79
CA GLY A 170 21.08 -12.56 -1.70
C GLY A 170 21.97 -12.62 -2.94
N GLU A 171 21.39 -12.50 -4.14
CA GLU A 171 22.12 -12.44 -5.41
C GLU A 171 23.06 -11.23 -5.43
N LEU A 172 22.57 -10.05 -5.04
CA LEU A 172 23.39 -8.83 -4.99
C LEU A 172 24.58 -8.98 -4.04
N LEU A 173 24.35 -9.55 -2.85
CA LEU A 173 25.40 -9.80 -1.85
C LEU A 173 26.42 -10.81 -2.37
N HIS A 174 25.94 -11.88 -3.02
CA HIS A 174 26.79 -12.90 -3.64
C HIS A 174 27.68 -12.33 -4.74
N THR A 175 27.13 -11.52 -5.66
CA THR A 175 27.92 -10.81 -6.68
C THR A 175 28.93 -9.83 -6.06
N SER A 176 28.64 -9.32 -4.86
CA SER A 176 29.53 -8.45 -4.10
C SER A 176 30.57 -9.20 -3.26
N GLY A 177 30.63 -10.53 -3.34
CA GLY A 177 31.61 -11.38 -2.66
C GLY A 177 31.20 -11.89 -1.27
N PHE A 178 29.93 -11.73 -0.88
CA PHE A 178 29.40 -12.21 0.40
C PHE A 178 28.50 -13.43 0.22
N THR A 179 28.82 -14.54 0.89
CA THR A 179 27.99 -15.75 0.89
C THR A 179 27.21 -15.84 2.20
N VAL A 180 26.05 -15.19 2.25
CA VAL A 180 25.17 -15.16 3.42
C VAL A 180 23.74 -15.50 3.01
N GLN A 181 23.05 -16.30 3.83
CA GLN A 181 21.64 -16.58 3.62
C GLN A 181 20.80 -15.36 4.03
N VAL A 182 19.94 -14.90 3.12
CA VAL A 182 18.96 -13.84 3.39
C VAL A 182 17.62 -14.49 3.72
N ASN A 183 17.08 -14.17 4.90
CA ASN A 183 15.89 -14.80 5.45
C ASN A 183 14.66 -13.91 5.25
N PRO A 184 13.62 -14.35 4.51
CA PRO A 184 12.39 -13.59 4.37
C PRO A 184 11.52 -13.72 5.62
N VAL A 185 11.03 -12.59 6.11
CA VAL A 185 10.12 -12.48 7.25
C VAL A 185 8.89 -11.68 6.82
N ILE A 186 7.70 -12.19 7.13
CA ILE A 186 6.44 -11.49 6.86
C ILE A 186 5.87 -11.03 8.18
N VAL A 187 5.54 -9.74 8.29
CA VAL A 187 4.99 -9.17 9.52
C VAL A 187 3.61 -8.59 9.23
N PHE A 188 2.62 -9.04 10.02
CA PHE A 188 1.29 -8.43 10.03
C PHE A 188 1.17 -7.52 11.23
N THR A 189 0.85 -6.24 10.99
CA THR A 189 0.85 -5.21 12.06
C THR A 189 -0.54 -4.81 12.52
N HIS A 190 -1.60 -5.17 11.79
CA HIS A 190 -2.96 -4.82 12.19
C HIS A 190 -3.40 -5.68 13.39
N PRO A 191 -3.98 -5.11 14.47
CA PRO A 191 -4.41 -5.87 15.65
C PRO A 191 -5.48 -6.92 15.35
N GLY A 192 -6.36 -6.62 14.39
CA GLY A 192 -7.37 -7.56 13.89
C GLY A 192 -6.86 -8.53 12.81
N SER A 193 -5.54 -8.67 12.63
CA SER A 193 -4.97 -9.65 11.71
C SER A 193 -4.89 -11.03 12.37
N THR A 194 -5.16 -12.08 11.62
CA THR A 194 -4.89 -13.45 12.06
C THR A 194 -4.37 -14.24 10.88
N THR A 195 -3.18 -14.82 11.04
CA THR A 195 -2.57 -15.65 10.01
C THR A 195 -2.63 -17.12 10.42
N MET A 196 -2.99 -17.99 9.48
CA MET A 196 -2.87 -19.43 9.65
C MET A 196 -2.10 -20.01 8.47
N ALA A 197 -0.89 -20.47 8.72
CA ALA A 197 -0.16 -21.32 7.80
C ALA A 197 -0.74 -22.72 7.90
N THR A 198 -1.35 -23.20 6.81
CA THR A 198 -1.83 -24.58 6.76
C THR A 198 -0.79 -25.42 6.02
N PRO A 199 -0.43 -26.61 6.52
CA PRO A 199 0.39 -27.54 5.74
C PRO A 199 -0.26 -27.74 4.36
N PRO A 200 0.52 -27.88 3.28
CA PRO A 200 -0.03 -28.27 2.00
C PRO A 200 -0.84 -29.56 2.20
N PRO A 201 -2.03 -29.70 1.58
CA PRO A 201 -2.79 -30.93 1.69
C PRO A 201 -1.90 -32.08 1.25
N GLN A 202 -1.72 -33.08 2.12
CA GLN A 202 -1.00 -34.29 1.77
C GLN A 202 -1.68 -34.87 0.53
N SER A 203 -0.95 -34.99 -0.57
CA SER A 203 -1.43 -35.71 -1.75
C SER A 203 -1.79 -37.11 -1.28
N GLN A 204 -3.07 -37.47 -1.36
CA GLN A 204 -3.47 -38.86 -1.22
C GLN A 204 -2.82 -39.60 -2.38
N SER A 205 -1.80 -40.39 -2.05
CA SER A 205 -1.13 -41.35 -2.92
C SER A 205 -2.07 -42.49 -3.28
#